data_AF-A0A8T1WLQ0-F1
#
_entry.id   AF-A0A8T1WLQ0-F1
#
_cell.length_a   1.000
_cell.length_b   1.000
_cell.length_c   1.000
_cell.angle_alpha   90.00
_cell.angle_beta   90.00
_cell.angle_gamma   90.00
#
_symmetry.space_group_name_H-M   'P 1'
#
loop_
_entity.id
_entity.type
_entity.pdbx_description
1 polymer ?
#
loop_
_entity_poly.entity_id
_entity_poly.type
_entity_poly.pdbx_seq_one_letter_code
_entity_poly.pdbx_strand_id
1 'polypeptide(L)'
;MTPDEAAVKLQAMWHGFQARRLTKQLLSERYEKHFDLEKERVYYVRIPECAKEVKKEAPTKLWDPPPLLRKMYDLGEPVEIRRLARFANMAPEEAVQIIQHAYRCHRGREFMREILRARVKKLWDATAGRFYYYNTVTKESSWEKPQLLLHDEDDDSQNQREVPHQPKPGVLARRRRGVLRKEKFQNEEAAARTIQALYRRFATRKLMLELLSRRYRKMLDPVSGHAYYYDSVAGTTTWFKPAVFGDYDLELVDDSTTMSPARRKSTLIAPQPSPMILAPNVPRISERARIKRHKRRLQRLRQMTRDQAASRLQRMWRTRRAKDELRELLFDAYEKIFDPTTQHFYYYNRKTGVAKWEKPVLLVGTDRDIKETKLIKRRCSHTITAPNEARRVLFTFFRCSVARLELHRLLQERIQKVFDSHTQQYYYFDKLTGQSSWKKPVTLRSYDLSPS
;
A
#
# COMPACT_ATOMS: atom_id res chain seq x y z
N MET A 1 -13.55 62.85 -32.30
CA MET A 1 -14.04 61.49 -32.58
C MET A 1 -15.54 61.56 -32.62
N THR A 2 -16.15 61.11 -33.71
CA THR A 2 -17.60 60.97 -33.75
C THR A 2 -18.03 59.80 -32.85
N PRO A 3 -19.27 59.80 -32.33
CA PRO A 3 -19.79 58.70 -31.50
C PRO A 3 -19.64 57.34 -32.19
N ASP A 4 -19.82 57.29 -33.50
CA ASP A 4 -19.71 56.08 -34.31
C ASP A 4 -18.26 55.59 -34.43
N GLU A 5 -17.30 56.50 -34.63
CA GLU A 5 -15.86 56.15 -34.59
C GLU A 5 -15.45 55.62 -33.22
N ALA A 6 -16.00 56.17 -32.13
CA ALA A 6 -15.73 55.72 -30.78
C ALA A 6 -16.32 54.33 -30.50
N ALA A 7 -17.54 54.07 -30.97
CA ALA A 7 -18.20 52.78 -30.89
C ALA A 7 -17.42 51.70 -31.66
N VAL A 8 -16.96 51.99 -32.88
CA VAL A 8 -16.15 51.06 -33.68
C VAL A 8 -14.82 50.75 -33.00
N LYS A 9 -14.13 51.75 -32.43
CA LYS A 9 -12.89 51.51 -31.67
C LYS A 9 -13.13 50.67 -30.42
N LEU A 10 -14.21 50.92 -29.67
CA LEU A 10 -14.59 50.13 -28.50
C LEU A 10 -14.92 48.68 -28.86
N GLN A 11 -15.69 48.47 -29.93
CA GLN A 11 -16.00 47.14 -30.45
C GLN A 11 -14.73 46.41 -30.91
N ALA A 12 -13.83 47.07 -31.65
CA ALA A 12 -12.56 46.48 -32.07
C ALA A 12 -11.68 46.08 -30.87
N MET A 13 -11.61 46.93 -29.83
CA MET A 13 -10.89 46.61 -28.59
C MET A 13 -11.53 45.41 -27.87
N TRP A 14 -12.86 45.35 -27.81
CA TRP A 14 -13.59 44.25 -27.19
C TRP A 14 -13.39 42.93 -27.94
N HIS A 15 -13.52 42.92 -29.27
CA HIS A 15 -13.26 41.74 -30.08
C HIS A 15 -11.79 41.29 -29.96
N GLY A 16 -10.84 42.23 -29.94
CA GLY A 16 -9.43 41.93 -29.70
C GLY A 16 -9.16 41.36 -28.29
N PHE A 17 -9.91 41.80 -27.27
CA PHE A 17 -9.85 41.23 -25.93
C PHE A 17 -10.40 39.80 -25.88
N GLN A 18 -11.57 39.57 -26.49
CA GLN A 18 -12.18 38.24 -26.57
C GLN A 18 -11.30 37.24 -27.33
N ALA A 19 -10.74 37.64 -28.48
CA ALA A 19 -9.81 36.82 -29.25
C ALA A 19 -8.55 36.44 -28.44
N ARG A 20 -7.96 37.39 -27.71
CA ARG A 20 -6.81 37.15 -26.83
C ARG A 20 -7.14 36.19 -25.68
N ARG A 21 -8.29 36.37 -25.04
CA ARG A 21 -8.77 35.50 -23.95
C ARG A 21 -9.00 34.07 -24.45
N LEU A 22 -9.67 33.90 -25.58
CA LEU A 22 -9.94 32.60 -26.19
C LEU A 22 -8.64 31.90 -26.62
N THR A 23 -7.71 32.65 -27.23
CA THR A 23 -6.38 32.12 -27.61
C THR A 23 -5.61 31.62 -26.40
N LYS A 24 -5.63 32.37 -25.28
CA LYS A 24 -5.00 31.94 -24.02
C LYS A 24 -5.64 30.67 -23.45
N GLN A 25 -6.97 30.55 -23.50
CA GLN A 25 -7.68 29.34 -23.07
C GLN A 25 -7.27 28.12 -23.89
N LEU A 26 -7.32 28.22 -25.23
CA LEU A 26 -6.89 27.14 -26.13
C LEU A 26 -5.42 26.74 -25.91
N LEU A 27 -4.54 27.70 -25.63
CA LEU A 27 -3.14 27.42 -25.32
C LEU A 27 -3.00 26.70 -23.97
N SER A 28 -3.80 27.05 -22.96
CA SER A 28 -3.80 26.38 -21.65
C SER A 28 -4.38 24.96 -21.68
N GLU A 29 -5.29 24.67 -22.62
CA GLU A 29 -5.82 23.33 -22.85
C GLU A 29 -4.84 22.42 -23.61
N ARG A 30 -3.92 23.03 -24.38
CA ARG A 30 -2.94 22.30 -25.19
C ARG A 30 -1.57 22.19 -24.55
N TYR A 31 -1.20 23.10 -23.66
CA TYR A 31 0.12 23.15 -23.06
C TYR A 31 0.05 23.44 -21.55
N GLU A 32 0.86 22.69 -20.78
CA GLU A 32 1.17 22.99 -19.39
C GLU A 32 2.56 23.61 -19.28
N LYS A 33 2.70 24.62 -18.42
CA LYS A 33 3.97 25.25 -18.07
C LYS A 33 4.52 24.59 -16.81
N HIS A 34 5.74 24.07 -16.89
CA HIS A 34 6.43 23.38 -15.80
C HIS A 34 7.75 24.07 -15.47
N PHE A 35 8.21 23.89 -14.24
CA PHE A 35 9.52 24.36 -13.78
C PHE A 35 10.41 23.17 -13.45
N ASP A 36 11.55 23.04 -14.15
CA ASP A 36 12.54 22.01 -13.84
C ASP A 36 13.48 22.51 -12.75
N LEU A 37 13.44 21.89 -11.56
CA LEU A 37 14.25 22.27 -10.41
C LEU A 37 15.75 22.01 -10.61
N GLU A 38 16.13 20.99 -11.39
CA GLU A 38 17.55 20.65 -11.58
C GLU A 38 18.25 21.61 -12.56
N LYS A 39 17.49 22.18 -13.49
CA LYS A 39 17.99 23.07 -14.55
C LYS A 39 17.57 24.53 -14.37
N GLU A 40 16.78 24.81 -13.33
CA GLU A 40 16.23 26.13 -12.99
C GLU A 40 15.57 26.84 -14.18
N ARG A 41 14.93 26.06 -15.08
CA ARG A 41 14.38 26.58 -16.33
C ARG A 41 12.95 26.07 -16.55
N VAL A 42 12.12 26.96 -17.08
CA VAL A 42 10.74 26.65 -17.49
C VAL A 42 10.74 25.81 -18.77
N TYR A 43 9.89 24.80 -18.81
CA TYR A 43 9.59 24.04 -20.01
C TYR A 43 8.09 23.86 -20.17
N TYR A 44 7.66 23.55 -21.40
CA TYR A 44 6.27 23.33 -21.72
C TYR A 44 6.04 21.86 -22.06
N VAL A 45 4.89 21.33 -21.66
CA VAL A 45 4.46 19.98 -21.99
C VAL A 45 3.16 20.07 -22.77
N ARG A 46 3.09 19.38 -23.91
CA ARG A 46 1.85 19.29 -24.67
C ARG A 46 0.88 18.32 -23.98
N ILE A 47 -0.32 18.79 -23.67
CA ILE A 47 -1.40 17.98 -23.12
C ILE A 47 -1.97 17.13 -24.28
N PRO A 48 -1.99 15.78 -24.17
CA PRO A 48 -2.55 14.93 -25.22
C PRO A 48 -4.07 15.09 -25.29
N GLU A 49 -4.59 15.57 -26.43
CA GLU A 49 -5.99 16.00 -26.62
C GLU A 49 -7.06 14.90 -26.44
N CYS A 50 -6.74 13.61 -26.47
CA CYS A 50 -7.67 12.56 -26.06
C CYS A 50 -7.00 11.19 -25.95
N ALA A 51 -7.42 10.41 -24.97
CA ALA A 51 -6.97 9.06 -24.69
C ALA A 51 -7.30 8.06 -25.82
N LYS A 52 -6.38 7.88 -26.76
CA LYS A 52 -6.33 6.66 -27.59
C LYS A 52 -4.93 6.08 -27.52
N GLU A 53 -4.77 5.11 -26.62
CA GLU A 53 -3.72 4.10 -26.55
C GLU A 53 -2.39 4.44 -27.27
N VAL A 54 -1.71 5.50 -26.85
CA VAL A 54 -0.28 5.65 -27.13
C VAL A 54 0.47 5.27 -25.87
N LYS A 55 1.49 4.45 -26.05
CA LYS A 55 2.42 3.99 -25.01
C LYS A 55 2.78 5.17 -24.10
N LYS A 56 2.95 4.92 -22.79
CA LYS A 56 3.55 5.84 -21.81
C LYS A 56 4.96 6.25 -22.26
N GLU A 57 5.07 7.03 -23.31
CA GLU A 57 6.25 7.80 -23.65
C GLU A 57 6.21 9.02 -22.72
N ALA A 58 7.35 9.32 -22.09
CA ALA A 58 7.43 10.46 -21.21
C ALA A 58 7.00 11.72 -21.99
N PRO A 59 6.15 12.59 -21.42
CA PRO A 59 5.70 13.78 -22.12
C PRO A 59 6.91 14.56 -22.65
N THR A 60 6.89 14.87 -23.94
CA THR A 60 8.01 15.54 -24.62
C THR A 60 8.21 16.91 -24.00
N LYS A 61 9.32 17.10 -23.27
CA LYS A 61 9.69 18.39 -22.66
C LYS A 61 10.08 19.36 -23.78
N LEU A 62 9.31 20.42 -23.95
CA LEU A 62 9.59 21.48 -24.91
C LEU A 62 10.27 22.66 -24.19
N TRP A 63 11.58 22.76 -24.34
CA TRP A 63 12.40 23.80 -23.68
C TRP A 63 12.27 25.19 -24.32
N ASP A 64 11.90 25.22 -25.60
CA ASP A 64 11.67 26.45 -26.33
C ASP A 64 10.16 26.61 -26.56
N PRO A 65 9.52 27.64 -25.97
CA PRO A 65 8.09 27.81 -26.09
C PRO A 65 7.66 28.03 -27.55
N PRO A 66 6.48 27.51 -27.95
CA PRO A 66 5.85 27.86 -29.21
C PRO A 66 5.75 29.38 -29.38
N PRO A 67 5.83 29.93 -30.60
CA PRO A 67 5.93 31.37 -30.84
C PRO A 67 4.89 32.23 -30.11
N LEU A 68 3.65 31.73 -29.98
CA LEU A 68 2.56 32.40 -29.27
C LEU A 68 2.79 32.50 -27.75
N LEU A 69 3.40 31.47 -27.15
CA LEU A 69 3.75 31.42 -25.72
C LEU A 69 5.05 32.17 -25.41
N ARG A 70 5.88 32.45 -26.42
CA ARG A 70 7.15 33.19 -26.25
C ARG A 70 6.97 34.70 -26.06
N LYS A 71 5.92 35.30 -26.65
CA LYS A 71 5.78 36.77 -26.73
C LYS A 71 4.47 37.35 -26.21
N MET A 72 3.33 36.66 -26.39
CA MET A 72 2.01 37.30 -26.19
C MET A 72 1.14 36.67 -25.10
N TYR A 73 1.29 35.37 -24.82
CA TYR A 73 0.40 34.66 -23.91
C TYR A 73 1.19 33.85 -22.87
N ASP A 74 1.34 34.40 -21.66
CA ASP A 74 1.89 33.63 -20.53
C ASP A 74 0.78 32.79 -19.85
N LEU A 75 1.04 31.50 -19.67
CA LEU A 75 0.16 30.54 -18.98
C LEU A 75 0.15 30.74 -17.44
N GLY A 76 0.96 31.67 -16.93
CA GLY A 76 1.03 32.05 -15.52
C GLY A 76 2.09 31.25 -14.76
N GLU A 77 1.86 31.00 -13.47
CA GLU A 77 2.82 30.23 -12.67
C GLU A 77 2.93 28.77 -13.12
N PRO A 78 4.14 28.19 -13.15
CA PRO A 78 4.35 26.77 -13.39
C PRO A 78 3.59 25.87 -12.41
N VAL A 79 3.21 24.67 -12.88
CA VAL A 79 2.40 23.71 -12.12
C VAL A 79 3.04 23.33 -10.78
N GLU A 80 4.35 23.14 -10.73
CA GLU A 80 5.09 22.81 -9.52
C GLU A 80 4.98 23.93 -8.48
N ILE A 81 5.14 25.18 -8.89
CA ILE A 81 5.04 26.35 -8.00
C ILE A 81 3.63 26.50 -7.48
N ARG A 82 2.60 26.32 -8.32
CA ARG A 82 1.19 26.32 -7.87
C ARG A 82 0.90 25.23 -6.84
N ARG A 83 1.47 24.03 -7.01
CA ARG A 83 1.35 22.94 -6.04
C ARG A 83 2.04 23.29 -4.73
N LEU A 84 3.20 23.93 -4.80
CA LEU A 84 3.99 24.36 -3.64
C LEU A 84 3.37 25.55 -2.90
N ALA A 85 2.66 26.45 -3.59
CA ALA A 85 1.97 27.58 -2.98
C ALA A 85 0.95 27.14 -1.91
N ARG A 86 0.29 26.00 -2.11
CA ARG A 86 -0.59 25.39 -1.10
C ARG A 86 0.15 25.02 0.18
N PHE A 87 1.41 24.58 0.07
CA PHE A 87 2.23 24.20 1.23
C PHE A 87 2.93 25.40 1.87
N ALA A 88 3.24 26.45 1.09
CA ALA A 88 3.86 27.67 1.61
C ALA A 88 2.94 28.44 2.59
N ASN A 89 1.64 28.41 2.34
CA ASN A 89 0.63 29.07 3.18
C ASN A 89 -0.06 28.11 4.18
N MET A 90 0.51 26.93 4.40
CA MET A 90 -0.11 25.89 5.24
C MET A 90 0.14 26.16 6.72
N ALA A 91 -0.89 26.01 7.56
CA ALA A 91 -0.74 26.10 8.99
C ALA A 91 0.18 24.97 9.52
N PRO A 92 1.01 25.21 10.55
CA PRO A 92 1.91 24.18 11.10
C PRO A 92 1.17 22.90 11.54
N GLU A 93 -0.04 23.05 12.06
CA GLU A 93 -0.89 21.93 12.52
C GLU A 93 -1.33 21.03 11.36
N GLU A 94 -1.69 21.60 10.21
CA GLU A 94 -2.05 20.85 9.01
C GLU A 94 -0.84 20.09 8.46
N ALA A 95 0.35 20.72 8.47
CA ALA A 95 1.58 20.07 8.06
C ALA A 95 1.92 18.87 8.95
N VAL A 96 1.73 18.99 10.27
CA VAL A 96 1.90 17.89 11.23
C VAL A 96 0.93 16.75 10.93
N GLN A 97 -0.34 17.03 10.64
CA GLN A 97 -1.32 15.99 10.27
C GLN A 97 -0.94 15.23 9.01
N ILE A 98 -0.41 15.92 7.98
CA ILE A 98 0.06 15.28 6.75
C ILE A 98 1.25 14.36 7.02
N ILE A 99 2.22 14.81 7.83
CA ILE A 99 3.40 14.02 8.20
C ILE A 99 2.99 12.80 9.04
N GLN A 100 2.11 12.99 10.03
CA GLN A 100 1.56 11.91 10.84
C GLN A 100 0.80 10.90 9.99
N HIS A 101 -0.04 11.35 9.05
CA HIS A 101 -0.74 10.48 8.11
C HIS A 101 0.25 9.68 7.25
N ALA A 102 1.25 10.34 6.67
CA ALA A 102 2.29 9.68 5.88
C ALA A 102 3.05 8.61 6.68
N TYR A 103 3.38 8.91 7.95
CA TYR A 103 4.04 7.96 8.85
C TYR A 103 3.14 6.77 9.21
N ARG A 104 1.85 7.01 9.47
CA ARG A 104 0.87 5.93 9.72
C ARG A 104 0.73 5.01 8.50
N CYS A 105 0.66 5.57 7.29
CA CYS A 105 0.66 4.80 6.05
C CYS A 105 1.97 4.03 5.82
N HIS A 106 3.12 4.60 6.18
CA HIS A 106 4.40 3.89 6.15
C HIS A 106 4.38 2.70 7.13
N ARG A 107 4.01 2.93 8.38
CA ARG A 107 3.87 1.89 9.42
C ARG A 107 2.94 0.75 9.02
N GLY A 108 1.79 1.05 8.43
CA GLY A 108 0.86 0.03 7.94
C GLY A 108 1.45 -0.81 6.81
N ARG A 109 2.16 -0.18 5.87
CA ARG A 109 2.84 -0.90 4.78
C ARG A 109 3.99 -1.78 5.29
N GLU A 110 4.78 -1.30 6.25
CA GLU A 110 5.84 -2.10 6.89
C GLU A 110 5.26 -3.32 7.62
N PHE A 111 4.19 -3.13 8.39
CA PHE A 111 3.50 -4.23 9.08
C PHE A 111 2.99 -5.30 8.10
N MET A 112 2.37 -4.88 6.98
CA MET A 112 1.93 -5.82 5.95
C MET A 112 3.10 -6.51 5.24
N ARG A 113 4.22 -5.81 5.01
CA ARG A 113 5.44 -6.43 4.49
C ARG A 113 5.98 -7.49 5.44
N GLU A 114 5.99 -7.23 6.74
CA GLU A 114 6.42 -8.19 7.76
C GLU A 114 5.56 -9.47 7.74
N ILE A 115 4.23 -9.33 7.64
CA ILE A 115 3.32 -10.46 7.46
C ILE A 115 3.62 -11.23 6.17
N LEU A 116 3.82 -10.52 5.05
CA LEU A 116 4.12 -11.16 3.78
C LEU A 116 5.47 -11.88 3.80
N ARG A 117 6.51 -11.32 4.43
CA ARG A 117 7.82 -11.98 4.60
C ARG A 117 7.70 -13.27 5.42
N ALA A 118 6.87 -13.27 6.47
CA ALA A 118 6.66 -14.45 7.28
C ALA A 118 5.87 -15.55 6.54
N ARG A 119 4.91 -15.17 5.69
CA ARG A 119 3.94 -16.10 5.08
C ARG A 119 4.28 -16.52 3.66
N VAL A 120 4.98 -15.68 2.90
CA VAL A 120 5.30 -15.93 1.50
C VAL A 120 6.77 -16.28 1.38
N LYS A 121 7.05 -17.55 1.08
CA LYS A 121 8.39 -18.07 0.88
C LYS A 121 8.77 -18.02 -0.60
N LYS A 122 9.94 -17.45 -0.90
CA LYS A 122 10.55 -17.49 -2.23
C LYS A 122 11.26 -18.83 -2.41
N LEU A 123 10.82 -19.64 -3.36
CA LEU A 123 11.32 -20.98 -3.63
C LEU A 123 11.85 -21.07 -5.07
N TRP A 124 12.89 -21.87 -5.29
CA TRP A 124 13.45 -22.09 -6.63
C TRP A 124 12.78 -23.30 -7.28
N ASP A 125 12.30 -23.13 -8.51
CA ASP A 125 11.85 -24.26 -9.33
C ASP A 125 12.96 -24.64 -10.33
N ALA A 126 13.51 -25.84 -10.16
CA ALA A 126 14.55 -26.39 -11.01
C ALA A 126 14.07 -26.69 -12.44
N THR A 127 12.78 -26.98 -12.63
CA THR A 127 12.22 -27.29 -13.95
C THR A 127 12.00 -26.02 -14.78
N ALA A 128 11.57 -24.95 -14.13
CA ALA A 128 11.29 -23.65 -14.76
C ALA A 128 12.50 -22.70 -14.75
N GLY A 129 13.54 -22.99 -13.99
CA GLY A 129 14.75 -22.17 -13.85
C GLY A 129 14.47 -20.75 -13.31
N ARG A 130 13.45 -20.60 -12.46
CA ARG A 130 13.07 -19.31 -11.87
C ARG A 130 12.45 -19.46 -10.49
N PHE A 131 12.52 -18.40 -9.69
CA PHE A 131 11.86 -18.36 -8.38
C PHE A 131 10.34 -18.24 -8.51
N TYR A 132 9.61 -18.88 -7.61
CA TYR A 132 8.19 -18.67 -7.36
C TYR A 132 7.96 -18.34 -5.88
N TYR A 133 6.82 -17.72 -5.59
CA TYR A 133 6.43 -17.28 -4.27
C TYR A 133 5.31 -18.19 -3.77
N TYR A 134 5.58 -18.92 -2.69
CA TYR A 134 4.67 -19.87 -2.09
C TYR A 134 4.11 -19.34 -0.78
N ASN A 135 2.79 -19.24 -0.70
CA ASN A 135 2.10 -18.87 0.53
C ASN A 135 1.97 -20.10 1.44
N THR A 136 2.60 -20.05 2.62
CA THR A 136 2.63 -21.16 3.57
C THR A 136 1.28 -21.43 4.22
N VAL A 137 0.38 -20.43 4.24
CA VAL A 137 -0.95 -20.51 4.85
C VAL A 137 -1.98 -20.99 3.83
N THR A 138 -2.07 -20.34 2.66
CA THR A 138 -3.07 -20.71 1.63
C THR A 138 -2.63 -21.88 0.75
N LYS A 139 -1.35 -22.27 0.84
CA LYS A 139 -0.73 -23.32 0.02
C LYS A 139 -0.73 -23.01 -1.48
N GLU A 140 -0.93 -21.75 -1.86
CA GLU A 140 -0.93 -21.29 -3.24
C GLU A 140 0.48 -20.84 -3.67
N SER A 141 0.81 -21.06 -4.94
CA SER A 141 2.06 -20.61 -5.57
C SER A 141 1.79 -19.55 -6.63
N SER A 142 2.47 -18.41 -6.55
CA SER A 142 2.45 -17.36 -7.57
C SER A 142 3.84 -17.17 -8.19
N TRP A 143 3.87 -16.87 -9.48
CA TRP A 143 5.11 -16.50 -10.19
C TRP A 143 5.43 -15.00 -10.07
N GLU A 144 4.51 -14.22 -9.51
CA GLU A 144 4.65 -12.77 -9.32
C GLU A 144 4.95 -12.46 -7.85
N LYS A 145 5.93 -11.58 -7.63
CA LYS A 145 6.27 -11.06 -6.29
C LYS A 145 5.10 -10.21 -5.79
N PRO A 146 4.63 -10.39 -4.54
CA PRO A 146 3.56 -9.56 -3.98
C PRO A 146 3.88 -8.06 -4.10
N GLN A 147 2.87 -7.26 -4.47
CA GLN A 147 3.07 -5.86 -4.84
C GLN A 147 3.71 -5.00 -3.75
N LEU A 148 3.40 -5.29 -2.47
CA LEU A 148 3.99 -4.61 -1.32
C LEU A 148 5.48 -4.95 -1.09
N LEU A 149 6.00 -6.02 -1.70
CA LEU A 149 7.41 -6.43 -1.60
C LEU A 149 8.25 -6.03 -2.82
N LEU A 150 7.68 -5.33 -3.83
CA LEU A 150 8.40 -4.99 -5.07
C LEU A 150 9.63 -4.09 -4.86
N HIS A 151 9.62 -3.28 -3.81
CA HIS A 151 10.68 -2.31 -3.48
C HIS A 151 11.38 -2.63 -2.15
N ASP A 152 11.26 -3.87 -1.68
CA ASP A 152 11.80 -4.30 -0.40
C ASP A 152 13.25 -4.77 -0.58
N GLU A 153 14.19 -3.99 -0.04
CA GLU A 153 15.66 -4.18 -0.19
C GLU A 153 16.18 -5.44 0.54
N ASP A 154 15.39 -6.01 1.45
CA ASP A 154 15.77 -7.16 2.28
C ASP A 154 15.79 -8.49 1.50
N ASP A 155 15.10 -8.59 0.36
CA ASP A 155 14.93 -9.84 -0.42
C ASP A 155 16.09 -10.12 -1.42
N ASP A 156 16.92 -9.10 -1.70
CA ASP A 156 18.06 -9.23 -2.62
C ASP A 156 19.40 -9.55 -1.91
N SER A 157 19.39 -9.60 -0.57
CA SER A 157 20.60 -9.72 0.25
C SER A 157 21.00 -11.16 0.59
N GLN A 158 20.12 -12.15 0.42
CA GLN A 158 20.35 -13.51 0.95
C GLN A 158 20.41 -14.63 -0.10
N ASN A 159 20.35 -14.34 -1.41
CA ASN A 159 20.54 -15.40 -2.41
C ASN A 159 21.15 -14.91 -3.74
N GLN A 160 22.22 -14.12 -3.64
CA GLN A 160 23.15 -13.96 -4.76
C GLN A 160 24.08 -15.17 -4.82
N ARG A 161 23.59 -16.27 -5.37
CA ARG A 161 24.48 -17.14 -6.16
C ARG A 161 24.81 -16.37 -7.43
N GLU A 162 26.10 -16.11 -7.58
CA GLU A 162 26.74 -15.23 -8.53
C GLU A 162 26.20 -15.39 -9.97
N VAL A 163 25.63 -14.31 -10.53
CA VAL A 163 25.58 -14.10 -11.99
C VAL A 163 26.21 -12.74 -12.27
N PRO A 164 27.38 -12.69 -12.92
CA PRO A 164 28.13 -11.46 -13.10
C PRO A 164 27.66 -10.63 -14.31
N HIS A 165 27.66 -9.30 -14.16
CA HIS A 165 27.44 -8.31 -15.23
C HIS A 165 28.70 -7.45 -15.34
N GLN A 166 29.46 -7.52 -16.45
CA GLN A 166 30.43 -6.46 -16.78
C GLN A 166 29.75 -5.28 -17.50
N PRO A 167 30.37 -4.09 -17.38
CA PRO A 167 29.71 -2.81 -17.55
C PRO A 167 29.55 -2.42 -19.01
N LYS A 168 28.48 -1.69 -19.30
CA LYS A 168 28.43 -0.80 -20.45
C LYS A 168 29.35 0.41 -20.19
N PRO A 169 30.25 0.77 -21.12
CA PRO A 169 30.92 2.07 -21.09
C PRO A 169 29.85 3.13 -21.40
N GLY A 170 29.57 4.01 -20.43
CA GLY A 170 28.65 5.13 -20.67
C GLY A 170 27.93 5.70 -19.45
N VAL A 171 27.97 5.05 -18.29
CA VAL A 171 27.59 5.67 -17.02
C VAL A 171 28.50 5.12 -15.95
N LEU A 172 29.54 5.88 -15.60
CA LEU A 172 30.30 5.64 -14.37
C LEU A 172 29.29 5.52 -13.24
N ALA A 173 29.13 4.30 -12.75
CA ALA A 173 28.59 4.03 -11.44
C ALA A 173 29.39 4.89 -10.48
N ARG A 174 28.80 6.02 -10.06
CA ARG A 174 29.16 6.62 -8.79
C ARG A 174 29.02 5.48 -7.80
N ARG A 175 30.15 4.88 -7.42
CA ARG A 175 30.31 4.31 -6.08
C ARG A 175 29.48 5.21 -5.18
N ARG A 176 28.53 4.66 -4.44
CA ARG A 176 28.16 5.30 -3.18
C ARG A 176 29.39 5.21 -2.26
N ARG A 177 30.52 5.83 -2.63
CA ARG A 177 31.17 6.76 -1.70
C ARG A 177 29.99 7.56 -1.19
N GLY A 178 29.71 7.54 0.10
CA GLY A 178 28.70 8.40 0.66
C GLY A 178 29.03 9.81 0.20
N VAL A 179 28.43 10.24 -0.92
CA VAL A 179 28.56 11.59 -1.42
C VAL A 179 27.76 12.32 -0.38
N LEU A 180 28.48 12.86 0.60
CA LEU A 180 27.96 13.77 1.59
C LEU A 180 27.08 14.75 0.80
N ARG A 181 25.76 14.67 1.03
CA ARG A 181 24.79 15.47 0.28
C ARG A 181 25.25 16.92 0.40
N LYS A 182 25.60 17.58 -0.72
CA LYS A 182 26.14 18.96 -0.71
C LYS A 182 25.23 19.90 0.09
N GLU A 183 23.92 19.69 0.03
CA GLU A 183 22.87 20.38 0.80
C GLU A 183 23.12 20.40 2.32
N LYS A 184 23.76 19.37 2.89
CA LYS A 184 24.06 19.26 4.32
C LYS A 184 25.33 20.00 4.75
N PHE A 185 26.09 20.55 3.80
CA PHE A 185 27.38 21.23 3.99
C PHE A 185 27.37 22.66 3.42
N GLN A 186 26.20 23.24 3.15
CA GLN A 186 26.08 24.61 2.63
C GLN A 186 26.43 25.68 3.68
N ASN A 187 26.10 25.43 4.95
CA ASN A 187 26.40 26.32 6.08
C ASN A 187 27.42 25.67 7.02
N GLU A 188 28.34 26.45 7.59
CA GLU A 188 29.37 25.97 8.51
C GLU A 188 28.77 25.24 9.74
N GLU A 189 27.69 25.78 10.31
CA GLU A 189 27.00 25.15 11.43
C GLU A 189 26.30 23.83 11.06
N ALA A 190 25.80 23.71 9.84
CA ALA A 190 25.16 22.49 9.35
C ALA A 190 26.22 21.41 9.04
N ALA A 191 27.36 21.82 8.49
CA ALA A 191 28.53 20.97 8.31
C ALA A 191 29.07 20.47 9.67
N ALA A 192 29.21 21.36 10.67
CA ALA A 192 29.65 20.98 12.01
C ALA A 192 28.70 19.97 12.67
N ARG A 193 27.37 20.22 12.63
CA ARG A 193 26.36 19.30 13.18
C ARG A 193 26.40 17.93 12.50
N THR A 194 26.62 17.88 11.19
CA THR A 194 26.65 16.62 10.44
C THR A 194 27.95 15.85 10.71
N ILE A 195 29.10 16.51 10.79
CA ILE A 195 30.37 15.91 11.19
C ILE A 195 30.27 15.36 12.62
N GLN A 196 29.74 16.14 13.56
CA GLN A 196 29.51 15.69 14.94
C GLN A 196 28.59 14.47 14.99
N ALA A 197 27.49 14.45 14.23
CA ALA A 197 26.58 13.30 14.16
C ALA A 197 27.25 12.05 13.57
N LEU A 198 28.05 12.22 12.51
CA LEU A 198 28.82 11.14 11.90
C LEU A 198 29.87 10.59 12.88
N TYR A 199 30.56 11.46 13.61
CA TYR A 199 31.52 11.06 14.63
C TYR A 199 30.85 10.33 15.78
N ARG A 200 29.72 10.83 16.31
CA ARG A 200 28.94 10.14 17.34
C ARG A 200 28.53 8.75 16.88
N ARG A 201 28.06 8.60 15.63
CA ARG A 201 27.73 7.30 15.04
C ARG A 201 28.94 6.37 14.90
N PHE A 202 30.08 6.92 14.49
CA PHE A 202 31.33 6.16 14.38
C PHE A 202 31.81 5.69 15.76
N ALA A 203 31.82 6.57 16.76
CA ALA A 203 32.23 6.28 18.12
C ALA A 203 31.35 5.22 18.78
N THR A 204 30.02 5.34 18.64
CA THR A 204 29.09 4.32 19.17
C THR A 204 29.27 2.98 18.47
N ARG A 205 29.47 2.97 17.14
CA ARG A 205 29.70 1.73 16.40
C ARG A 205 31.02 1.06 16.77
N LYS A 206 32.09 1.84 16.96
CA LYS A 206 33.39 1.35 17.42
C LYS A 206 33.29 0.72 18.81
N LEU A 207 32.67 1.41 19.77
CA LEU A 207 32.44 0.90 21.12
C LEU A 207 31.60 -0.38 21.10
N MET A 208 30.53 -0.40 20.30
CA MET A 208 29.67 -1.57 20.15
C MET A 208 30.43 -2.78 19.62
N LEU A 209 31.24 -2.61 18.57
CA LEU A 209 32.06 -3.69 18.00
C LEU A 209 33.09 -4.18 19.01
N GLU A 210 33.69 -3.28 19.79
CA GLU A 210 34.59 -3.66 20.88
C GLU A 210 33.88 -4.51 21.94
N LEU A 211 32.68 -4.12 22.38
CA LEU A 211 31.89 -4.93 23.30
C LEU A 211 31.52 -6.30 22.70
N LEU A 212 31.16 -6.35 21.42
CA LEU A 212 30.87 -7.61 20.73
C LEU A 212 32.10 -8.51 20.63
N SER A 213 33.29 -7.95 20.40
CA SER A 213 34.56 -8.69 20.38
C SER A 213 34.94 -9.29 21.76
N ARG A 214 34.39 -8.74 22.85
CA ARG A 214 34.55 -9.30 24.19
C ARG A 214 33.50 -10.37 24.50
N ARG A 215 32.28 -10.21 23.94
CA ARG A 215 31.12 -11.06 24.21
C ARG A 215 31.06 -12.32 23.34
N TYR A 216 31.41 -12.21 22.07
CA TYR A 216 31.28 -13.30 21.11
C TYR A 216 32.63 -13.88 20.73
N ARG A 217 32.63 -15.18 20.49
CA ARG A 217 33.77 -15.96 19.97
C ARG A 217 33.33 -16.75 18.76
N LYS A 218 34.17 -16.80 17.73
CA LYS A 218 33.95 -17.65 16.56
C LYS A 218 34.88 -18.84 16.67
N MET A 219 34.32 -20.03 16.80
CA MET A 219 35.04 -21.28 17.07
C MET A 219 34.67 -22.32 16.01
N LEU A 220 35.53 -23.31 15.80
CA LEU A 220 35.24 -24.45 14.93
C LEU A 220 34.61 -25.57 15.73
N ASP A 221 33.56 -26.18 15.19
CA ASP A 221 33.04 -27.43 15.71
C ASP A 221 33.97 -28.59 15.29
N PRO A 222 34.55 -29.37 16.23
CA PRO A 222 35.47 -30.46 15.93
C PRO A 222 34.87 -31.56 15.04
N VAL A 223 33.56 -31.74 15.07
CA VAL A 223 32.88 -32.82 14.31
C VAL A 223 32.59 -32.37 12.88
N SER A 224 32.02 -31.17 12.71
CA SER A 224 31.59 -30.70 11.40
C SER A 224 32.63 -29.86 10.66
N GLY A 225 33.65 -29.33 11.35
CA GLY A 225 34.61 -28.36 10.78
C GLY A 225 33.98 -27.01 10.40
N HIS A 226 32.73 -26.74 10.81
CA HIS A 226 32.05 -25.49 10.53
C HIS A 226 32.25 -24.49 11.68
N ALA A 227 32.35 -23.20 11.32
CA ALA A 227 32.49 -22.13 12.30
C ALA A 227 31.13 -21.79 12.93
N TYR A 228 31.09 -21.70 14.26
CA TYR A 228 29.94 -21.23 15.03
C TYR A 228 30.33 -20.08 15.95
N TYR A 229 29.34 -19.29 16.36
CA TYR A 229 29.49 -18.13 17.23
C TYR A 229 28.96 -18.48 18.62
N TYR A 230 29.83 -18.41 19.63
CA TYR A 230 29.50 -18.59 21.04
C TYR A 230 29.41 -17.24 21.74
N ASP A 231 28.28 -16.97 22.40
CA ASP A 231 28.08 -15.83 23.29
C ASP A 231 28.54 -16.20 24.71
N SER A 232 29.67 -15.64 25.15
CA SER A 232 30.24 -15.94 26.46
C SER A 232 29.44 -15.38 27.63
N VAL A 233 28.54 -14.41 27.40
CA VAL A 233 27.71 -13.80 28.44
C VAL A 233 26.39 -14.55 28.58
N ALA A 234 25.76 -14.90 27.45
CA ALA A 234 24.51 -15.65 27.46
C ALA A 234 24.70 -17.18 27.58
N GLY A 235 25.91 -17.68 27.32
CA GLY A 235 26.20 -19.12 27.30
C GLY A 235 25.56 -19.85 26.11
N THR A 236 25.20 -19.13 25.04
CA THR A 236 24.48 -19.69 23.89
C THR A 236 25.37 -19.79 22.66
N THR A 237 25.18 -20.84 21.86
CA THR A 237 25.86 -21.04 20.57
C THR A 237 24.90 -20.79 19.42
N THR A 238 25.41 -20.18 18.35
CA THR A 238 24.67 -19.91 17.11
C THR A 238 25.52 -20.21 15.90
N TRP A 239 24.99 -20.95 14.94
CA TRP A 239 25.69 -21.25 13.68
C TRP A 239 25.70 -20.06 12.71
N PHE A 240 24.83 -19.08 12.95
CA PHE A 240 24.69 -17.90 12.10
C PHE A 240 25.40 -16.70 12.71
N LYS A 241 26.12 -15.93 11.89
CA LYS A 241 26.77 -14.69 12.32
C LYS A 241 25.73 -13.73 12.92
N PRO A 242 25.88 -13.29 14.18
CA PRO A 242 24.92 -12.38 14.79
C PRO A 242 24.77 -11.10 13.98
N ALA A 243 23.53 -10.69 13.67
CA ALA A 243 23.26 -9.53 12.81
C ALA A 243 23.90 -8.22 13.31
N VAL A 244 24.14 -8.12 14.62
CA VAL A 244 24.84 -7.00 15.28
C VAL A 244 26.28 -6.78 14.77
N PHE A 245 26.91 -7.79 14.16
CA PHE A 245 28.23 -7.66 13.51
C PHE A 245 28.19 -6.88 12.19
N GLY A 246 27.07 -6.88 11.46
CA GLY A 246 26.95 -6.24 10.14
C GLY A 246 28.00 -6.77 9.17
N ASP A 247 28.78 -5.86 8.56
CA ASP A 247 29.83 -6.20 7.59
C ASP A 247 31.12 -6.75 8.23
N TYR A 248 31.26 -6.63 9.55
CA TYR A 248 32.42 -7.14 10.28
C TYR A 248 32.24 -8.62 10.61
N ASP A 249 33.34 -9.31 10.90
CA ASP A 249 33.34 -10.68 11.41
C ASP A 249 34.43 -10.85 12.48
N LEU A 250 34.45 -11.99 13.16
CA LEU A 250 35.50 -12.36 14.12
C LEU A 250 36.51 -13.32 13.50
N GLU A 251 37.77 -13.22 13.95
CA GLU A 251 38.77 -14.25 13.72
C GLU A 251 38.35 -15.57 14.34
N LEU A 252 38.62 -16.65 13.61
CA LEU A 252 38.46 -18.02 14.07
C LEU A 252 39.47 -18.27 15.19
N VAL A 253 38.97 -18.67 16.36
CA VAL A 253 39.79 -19.04 17.50
C VAL A 253 40.02 -20.55 17.44
N ASP A 254 41.26 -20.95 17.18
CA ASP A 254 41.68 -22.35 17.24
C ASP A 254 42.01 -22.73 18.69
N ASP A 255 41.36 -23.78 19.22
CA ASP A 255 41.52 -24.27 20.60
C ASP A 255 42.96 -24.74 20.92
N SER A 256 43.84 -24.83 19.92
CA SER A 256 45.25 -25.18 20.10
C SER A 256 46.13 -24.01 20.58
N THR A 257 45.63 -22.77 20.58
CA THR A 257 46.44 -21.60 20.98
C THR A 257 46.25 -21.31 22.46
N THR A 258 47.24 -21.67 23.28
CA THR A 258 47.29 -21.37 24.73
C THR A 258 47.37 -19.85 24.96
N MET A 259 46.23 -19.16 24.92
CA MET A 259 46.17 -17.72 25.18
C MET A 259 46.08 -17.44 26.68
N SER A 260 46.96 -16.56 27.17
CA SER A 260 46.97 -16.06 28.56
C SER A 260 45.58 -15.51 28.96
N PRO A 261 45.09 -15.81 30.18
CA PRO A 261 43.73 -15.46 30.64
C PRO A 261 43.43 -13.96 30.65
N ALA A 262 44.46 -13.10 30.59
CA ALA A 262 44.31 -11.64 30.57
C ALA A 262 43.98 -11.04 29.19
N ARG A 263 44.01 -11.81 28.09
CA ARG A 263 43.84 -11.30 26.72
C ARG A 263 42.76 -12.04 25.92
N ARG A 264 41.60 -12.30 26.53
CA ARG A 264 40.46 -13.02 25.90
C ARG A 264 39.51 -12.10 25.14
N LYS A 265 39.98 -11.40 24.11
CA LYS A 265 39.12 -10.64 23.16
C LYS A 265 39.31 -11.19 21.75
N SER A 266 38.23 -11.46 21.02
CA SER A 266 38.31 -11.89 19.62
C SER A 266 38.74 -10.73 18.72
N THR A 267 39.56 -10.98 17.72
CA THR A 267 39.97 -9.94 16.76
C THR A 267 38.85 -9.72 15.75
N LEU A 268 38.54 -8.46 15.44
CA LEU A 268 37.57 -8.11 14.40
C LEU A 268 38.23 -8.09 13.02
N ILE A 269 37.71 -8.89 12.10
CA ILE A 269 38.09 -8.88 10.68
C ILE A 269 37.19 -7.88 9.94
N ALA A 270 37.83 -6.96 9.21
CA ALA A 270 37.16 -6.14 8.21
C ALA A 270 37.12 -6.88 6.85
N PRO A 271 36.07 -6.73 6.03
CA PRO A 271 35.98 -7.40 4.74
C PRO A 271 37.12 -6.98 3.82
N GLN A 272 37.92 -7.94 3.37
CA GLN A 272 38.98 -7.71 2.38
C GLN A 272 38.35 -7.52 0.98
N PRO A 273 38.85 -6.60 0.14
CA PRO A 273 38.33 -6.40 -1.21
C PRO A 273 38.86 -7.49 -2.16
N SER A 274 38.09 -8.55 -2.38
CA SER A 274 38.45 -9.60 -3.36
C SER A 274 38.31 -9.12 -4.82
N PRO A 275 39.25 -9.48 -5.73
CA PRO A 275 39.16 -9.15 -7.15
C PRO A 275 38.12 -10.05 -7.85
N MET A 276 37.19 -9.45 -8.62
CA MET A 276 36.06 -10.16 -9.26
C MET A 276 36.48 -10.93 -10.52
N ILE A 277 36.11 -12.21 -10.59
CA ILE A 277 36.04 -13.01 -11.82
C ILE A 277 34.62 -12.90 -12.40
N LEU A 278 34.50 -12.73 -13.72
CA LEU A 278 33.26 -12.37 -14.39
C LEU A 278 32.69 -13.51 -15.26
N ALA A 279 31.41 -13.84 -15.07
CA ALA A 279 30.61 -14.74 -15.93
C ALA A 279 29.54 -13.97 -16.75
N PRO A 280 28.89 -14.59 -17.75
CA PRO A 280 28.12 -13.90 -18.80
C PRO A 280 26.62 -13.70 -18.48
N ASN A 281 26.04 -12.61 -18.99
CA ASN A 281 24.67 -12.13 -18.73
C ASN A 281 23.53 -12.81 -19.53
N VAL A 282 22.34 -12.91 -18.92
CA VAL A 282 21.05 -13.27 -19.57
C VAL A 282 20.53 -12.11 -20.46
N PRO A 283 20.01 -12.36 -21.68
CA PRO A 283 19.70 -11.28 -22.64
C PRO A 283 18.44 -10.49 -22.28
N ARG A 284 18.58 -9.16 -22.12
CA ARG A 284 17.45 -8.20 -22.09
C ARG A 284 16.70 -8.26 -23.43
N ILE A 285 15.37 -8.50 -23.40
CA ILE A 285 14.52 -8.43 -24.60
C ILE A 285 14.70 -7.04 -25.21
N SER A 286 15.31 -7.00 -26.39
CA SER A 286 15.63 -5.74 -27.04
C SER A 286 14.36 -4.95 -27.36
N GLU A 287 14.46 -3.62 -27.36
CA GLU A 287 13.37 -2.73 -27.79
C GLU A 287 12.85 -3.14 -29.18
N ARG A 288 13.75 -3.66 -30.03
CA ARG A 288 13.44 -4.24 -31.34
C ARG A 288 12.51 -5.46 -31.25
N ALA A 289 12.71 -6.35 -30.28
CA ALA A 289 11.83 -7.49 -30.03
C ALA A 289 10.46 -7.06 -29.47
N ARG A 290 10.42 -6.02 -28.62
CA ARG A 290 9.17 -5.43 -28.11
C ARG A 290 8.34 -4.81 -29.24
N ILE A 291 8.97 -4.03 -30.11
CA ILE A 291 8.36 -3.44 -31.30
C ILE A 291 7.87 -4.54 -32.25
N LYS A 292 8.66 -5.59 -32.48
CA LYS A 292 8.28 -6.74 -33.32
C LYS A 292 7.04 -7.46 -32.76
N ARG A 293 6.95 -7.65 -31.44
CA ARG A 293 5.76 -8.24 -30.77
C ARG A 293 4.53 -7.36 -30.92
N HIS A 294 4.68 -6.05 -30.77
CA HIS A 294 3.59 -5.08 -30.96
C HIS A 294 3.11 -5.04 -32.42
N LYS A 295 4.03 -5.02 -33.39
CA LYS A 295 3.70 -5.08 -34.83
C LYS A 295 2.95 -6.37 -35.19
N ARG A 296 3.38 -7.52 -34.66
CA ARG A 296 2.67 -8.81 -34.80
C ARG A 296 1.27 -8.77 -34.20
N ARG A 297 1.07 -8.15 -33.02
CA ARG A 297 -0.24 -7.97 -32.41
C ARG A 297 -1.17 -7.11 -33.30
N LEU A 298 -0.67 -5.99 -33.82
CA LEU A 298 -1.43 -5.13 -34.73
C LEU A 298 -1.77 -5.84 -36.05
N GLN A 299 -0.83 -6.61 -36.60
CA GLN A 299 -1.07 -7.39 -37.81
C GLN A 299 -2.17 -8.44 -37.60
N ARG A 300 -2.16 -9.15 -36.46
CA ARG A 300 -3.25 -10.06 -36.08
C ARG A 300 -4.59 -9.35 -35.91
N LEU A 301 -4.61 -8.12 -35.40
CA LEU A 301 -5.83 -7.34 -35.27
C LEU A 301 -6.36 -6.88 -36.64
N ARG A 302 -5.48 -6.54 -37.59
CA ARG A 302 -5.86 -6.16 -38.96
C ARG A 302 -6.40 -7.33 -39.79
N GLN A 303 -5.89 -8.53 -39.55
CA GLN A 303 -6.32 -9.77 -40.23
C GLN A 303 -7.50 -10.45 -39.53
N MET A 304 -8.03 -9.86 -38.46
CA MET A 304 -9.12 -10.45 -37.69
C MET A 304 -10.46 -10.29 -38.42
N THR A 305 -11.21 -11.38 -38.55
CA THR A 305 -12.55 -11.33 -39.15
C THR A 305 -13.54 -10.64 -38.23
N ARG A 306 -14.65 -10.16 -38.80
CA ARG A 306 -15.73 -9.47 -38.06
C ARG A 306 -16.25 -10.32 -36.89
N ASP A 307 -16.42 -11.63 -37.10
CA ASP A 307 -16.95 -12.54 -36.08
C ASP A 307 -15.95 -12.83 -34.97
N GLN A 308 -14.66 -12.91 -35.29
CA GLN A 308 -13.59 -13.04 -34.29
C GLN A 308 -13.48 -11.76 -33.44
N ALA A 309 -13.61 -10.59 -34.06
CA ALA A 309 -13.62 -9.31 -33.35
C ALA A 309 -14.86 -9.19 -32.45
N ALA A 310 -16.05 -9.52 -32.98
CA ALA A 310 -17.30 -9.55 -32.23
C ALA A 310 -17.21 -10.52 -31.04
N SER A 311 -16.71 -11.74 -31.24
CA SER A 311 -16.53 -12.72 -30.17
C SER A 311 -15.61 -12.21 -29.05
N ARG A 312 -14.54 -11.49 -29.39
CA ARG A 312 -13.65 -10.89 -28.38
C ARG A 312 -14.34 -9.75 -27.63
N LEU A 313 -15.06 -8.88 -28.32
CA LEU A 313 -15.84 -7.80 -27.70
C LEU A 313 -16.90 -8.36 -26.76
N GLN A 314 -17.64 -9.38 -27.20
CA GLN A 314 -18.62 -10.07 -26.39
C GLN A 314 -17.97 -10.73 -25.16
N ARG A 315 -16.79 -11.37 -25.30
CA ARG A 315 -16.06 -11.92 -24.15
C ARG A 315 -15.65 -10.82 -23.16
N MET A 316 -15.12 -9.69 -23.65
CA MET A 316 -14.78 -8.56 -22.78
C MET A 316 -16.02 -7.98 -22.08
N TRP A 317 -17.13 -7.86 -22.80
CA TRP A 317 -18.39 -7.38 -22.23
C TRP A 317 -18.93 -8.34 -21.17
N ARG A 318 -18.93 -9.66 -21.42
CA ARG A 318 -19.32 -10.67 -20.43
C ARG A 318 -18.42 -10.63 -19.19
N THR A 319 -17.11 -10.49 -19.35
CA THR A 319 -16.19 -10.32 -18.21
C THR A 319 -16.48 -9.03 -17.43
N ARG A 320 -16.76 -7.92 -18.13
CA ARG A 320 -17.12 -6.65 -17.47
C ARG A 320 -18.42 -6.78 -16.69
N ARG A 321 -19.46 -7.32 -17.33
CA ARG A 321 -20.77 -7.57 -16.70
C ARG A 321 -20.66 -8.46 -15.47
N ALA A 322 -19.93 -9.59 -15.55
CA ALA A 322 -19.72 -10.47 -14.40
C ALA A 322 -18.99 -9.76 -13.24
N LYS A 323 -18.03 -8.88 -13.54
CA LYS A 323 -17.36 -8.06 -12.52
C LYS A 323 -18.29 -7.01 -11.91
N ASP A 324 -19.17 -6.41 -12.70
CA ASP A 324 -20.18 -5.46 -12.23
C ASP A 324 -21.17 -6.16 -11.28
N GLU A 325 -21.70 -7.33 -11.67
CA GLU A 325 -22.58 -8.16 -10.85
C GLU A 325 -21.91 -8.58 -9.53
N LEU A 326 -20.65 -9.04 -9.59
CA LEU A 326 -19.88 -9.39 -8.39
C LEU A 326 -19.64 -8.17 -7.48
N ARG A 327 -19.43 -6.97 -8.04
CA ARG A 327 -19.30 -5.75 -7.24
C ARG A 327 -20.58 -5.44 -6.49
N GLU A 328 -21.74 -5.57 -7.11
CA GLU A 328 -23.02 -5.34 -6.42
C GLU A 328 -23.22 -6.33 -5.27
N LEU A 329 -22.89 -7.61 -5.46
CA LEU A 329 -22.91 -8.59 -4.38
C LEU A 329 -21.94 -8.24 -3.24
N LEU A 330 -20.76 -7.73 -3.57
CA LEU A 330 -19.79 -7.27 -2.57
C LEU A 330 -20.27 -6.02 -1.82
N PHE A 331 -20.94 -5.07 -2.49
CA PHE A 331 -21.54 -3.90 -1.85
C PHE A 331 -22.66 -4.27 -0.88
N ASP A 332 -23.42 -5.32 -1.16
CA ASP A 332 -24.45 -5.83 -0.25
C ASP A 332 -23.85 -6.62 0.93
N ALA A 333 -22.81 -7.42 0.65
CA ALA A 333 -22.19 -8.29 1.66
C ALA A 333 -21.31 -7.54 2.67
N TYR A 334 -20.68 -6.43 2.27
CA TYR A 334 -19.76 -5.68 3.12
C TYR A 334 -20.41 -4.46 3.77
N GLU A 335 -20.05 -4.23 5.03
CA GLU A 335 -20.36 -3.02 5.80
C GLU A 335 -19.08 -2.31 6.20
N LYS A 336 -19.07 -0.99 6.12
CA LYS A 336 -17.98 -0.15 6.61
C LYS A 336 -18.29 0.26 8.04
N ILE A 337 -17.45 -0.12 8.99
CA ILE A 337 -17.64 0.13 10.43
C ILE A 337 -16.50 1.01 10.93
N PHE A 338 -16.84 2.04 11.68
CA PHE A 338 -15.85 2.89 12.36
C PHE A 338 -15.47 2.26 13.71
N ASP A 339 -14.18 2.03 13.91
CA ASP A 339 -13.63 1.63 15.19
C ASP A 339 -13.16 2.88 15.98
N PRO A 340 -13.83 3.24 17.08
CA PRO A 340 -13.47 4.41 17.88
C PRO A 340 -12.13 4.26 18.62
N THR A 341 -11.64 3.03 18.85
CA THR A 341 -10.36 2.80 19.53
C THR A 341 -9.18 3.08 18.62
N THR A 342 -9.28 2.67 17.35
CA THR A 342 -8.22 2.88 16.34
C THR A 342 -8.43 4.11 15.47
N GLN A 343 -9.60 4.77 15.57
CA GLN A 343 -10.03 5.88 14.70
C GLN A 343 -9.96 5.54 13.20
N HIS A 344 -10.17 4.27 12.87
CA HIS A 344 -10.10 3.76 11.50
C HIS A 344 -11.38 3.00 11.14
N PHE A 345 -11.67 2.96 9.83
CA PHE A 345 -12.74 2.12 9.32
C PHE A 345 -12.21 0.72 9.00
N TYR A 346 -12.99 -0.29 9.33
CA TYR A 346 -12.81 -1.64 8.84
C TYR A 346 -14.04 -2.09 8.04
N TYR A 347 -13.83 -3.09 7.18
CA TYR A 347 -14.83 -3.66 6.30
C TYR A 347 -15.24 -5.02 6.83
N TYR A 348 -16.46 -5.12 7.29
CA TYR A 348 -17.03 -6.34 7.84
C TYR A 348 -17.87 -7.05 6.80
N ASN A 349 -17.56 -8.31 6.51
CA ASN A 349 -18.38 -9.14 5.64
C ASN A 349 -19.50 -9.79 6.46
N ARG A 350 -20.74 -9.37 6.25
CA ARG A 350 -21.92 -9.87 6.96
C ARG A 350 -22.21 -11.34 6.69
N LYS A 351 -21.81 -11.86 5.54
CA LYS A 351 -22.08 -13.25 5.13
C LYS A 351 -21.09 -14.23 5.73
N THR A 352 -19.82 -13.83 5.87
CA THR A 352 -18.75 -14.70 6.42
C THR A 352 -18.38 -14.38 7.86
N GLY A 353 -18.81 -13.24 8.39
CA GLY A 353 -18.46 -12.78 9.75
C GLY A 353 -17.01 -12.28 9.88
N VAL A 354 -16.29 -12.12 8.77
CA VAL A 354 -14.86 -11.74 8.79
C VAL A 354 -14.71 -10.24 8.61
N ALA A 355 -13.98 -9.61 9.53
CA ALA A 355 -13.56 -8.22 9.44
C ALA A 355 -12.20 -8.12 8.72
N LYS A 356 -12.06 -7.14 7.82
CA LYS A 356 -10.81 -6.81 7.13
C LYS A 356 -10.57 -5.31 7.17
N TRP A 357 -9.31 -4.91 7.32
CA TRP A 357 -8.92 -3.49 7.31
C TRP A 357 -8.81 -2.90 5.91
N GLU A 358 -8.69 -3.76 4.89
CA GLU A 358 -8.57 -3.36 3.49
C GLU A 358 -9.92 -3.45 2.77
N LYS A 359 -10.22 -2.46 1.93
CA LYS A 359 -11.40 -2.46 1.05
C LYS A 359 -11.27 -3.64 0.07
N PRO A 360 -12.32 -4.44 -0.18
CA PRO A 360 -12.26 -5.54 -1.13
C PRO A 360 -11.71 -5.10 -2.49
N VAL A 361 -10.77 -5.85 -3.07
CA VAL A 361 -9.97 -5.44 -4.25
C VAL A 361 -10.83 -4.99 -5.44
N LEU A 362 -11.96 -5.65 -5.67
CA LEU A 362 -12.89 -5.30 -6.75
C LEU A 362 -13.67 -3.99 -6.52
N LEU A 363 -13.66 -3.45 -5.30
CA LEU A 363 -14.30 -2.20 -4.92
C LEU A 363 -13.28 -1.04 -4.77
N VAL A 364 -11.99 -1.30 -5.00
CA VAL A 364 -10.95 -0.25 -4.97
C VAL A 364 -11.01 0.55 -6.28
N GLY A 365 -11.09 1.88 -6.18
CA GLY A 365 -11.13 2.78 -7.33
C GLY A 365 -12.51 3.00 -7.96
N THR A 366 -13.59 2.52 -7.33
CA THR A 366 -14.96 2.88 -7.69
C THR A 366 -15.40 4.14 -6.95
N ASP A 367 -16.13 5.06 -7.61
CA ASP A 367 -16.70 6.26 -6.98
C ASP A 367 -17.73 5.95 -5.89
N ARG A 368 -18.36 4.77 -5.96
CA ARG A 368 -19.31 4.30 -4.95
C ARG A 368 -18.59 3.72 -3.74
N ASP A 369 -18.97 4.18 -2.55
CA ASP A 369 -18.48 3.68 -1.28
C ASP A 369 -19.42 2.67 -0.62
N ILE A 370 -18.84 1.83 0.25
CA ILE A 370 -19.55 0.79 0.99
C ILE A 370 -20.40 1.46 2.08
N LYS A 371 -21.62 0.94 2.31
CA LYS A 371 -22.56 1.48 3.30
C LYS A 371 -21.90 1.52 4.69
N GLU A 372 -21.93 2.70 5.31
CA GLU A 372 -21.47 2.87 6.69
C GLU A 372 -22.53 2.40 7.67
N THR A 373 -22.08 1.65 8.66
CA THR A 373 -22.95 1.07 9.68
C THR A 373 -23.37 2.19 10.63
N LYS A 374 -24.68 2.44 10.73
CA LYS A 374 -25.20 3.41 11.70
C LYS A 374 -24.85 2.90 13.10
N LEU A 375 -23.94 3.58 13.79
CA LEU A 375 -23.59 3.25 15.17
C LEU A 375 -24.84 3.36 16.04
N ILE A 376 -25.39 2.24 16.48
CA ILE A 376 -26.46 2.24 17.46
C ILE A 376 -25.83 2.75 18.76
N LYS A 377 -26.11 4.02 19.11
CA LYS A 377 -25.65 4.60 20.37
C LYS A 377 -26.05 3.67 21.51
N ARG A 378 -25.08 3.28 22.35
CA ARG A 378 -25.38 2.54 23.58
C ARG A 378 -26.41 3.35 24.36
N ARG A 379 -27.49 2.69 24.82
CA ARG A 379 -28.56 3.38 25.58
C ARG A 379 -28.05 3.98 26.89
N CYS A 380 -26.95 3.44 27.44
CA CYS A 380 -26.25 3.99 28.60
C CYS A 380 -24.79 4.26 28.22
N SER A 381 -24.35 5.50 28.38
CA SER A 381 -22.95 5.93 28.20
C SER A 381 -22.09 5.68 29.44
N HIS A 382 -22.71 5.54 30.62
CA HIS A 382 -22.03 5.38 31.89
C HIS A 382 -21.58 3.92 32.12
N THR A 383 -20.32 3.73 32.50
CA THR A 383 -19.76 2.44 32.91
C THR A 383 -20.05 2.20 34.38
N ILE A 384 -20.89 1.22 34.68
CA ILE A 384 -21.25 0.85 36.05
C ILE A 384 -20.02 0.24 36.75
N THR A 385 -19.42 0.99 37.68
CA THR A 385 -18.24 0.57 38.45
C THR A 385 -18.58 0.18 39.89
N ALA A 386 -19.68 0.71 40.45
CA ALA A 386 -20.07 0.45 41.83
C ALA A 386 -20.82 -0.90 41.97
N PRO A 387 -20.47 -1.76 42.95
CA PRO A 387 -21.12 -3.06 43.15
C PRO A 387 -22.64 -2.96 43.39
N ASN A 388 -23.06 -1.92 44.11
CA ASN A 388 -24.47 -1.70 44.45
C ASN A 388 -25.31 -1.32 43.23
N GLU A 389 -24.74 -0.55 42.30
CA GLU A 389 -25.39 -0.17 41.05
C GLU A 389 -25.45 -1.36 40.08
N ALA A 390 -24.37 -2.13 39.98
CA ALA A 390 -24.33 -3.37 39.23
C ALA A 390 -25.42 -4.36 39.71
N ARG A 391 -25.57 -4.51 41.03
CA ARG A 391 -26.62 -5.35 41.64
C ARG A 391 -28.02 -4.89 41.24
N ARG A 392 -28.29 -3.57 41.23
CA ARG A 392 -29.61 -3.03 40.82
C ARG A 392 -29.89 -3.31 39.35
N VAL A 393 -28.91 -3.13 38.48
CA VAL A 393 -29.03 -3.38 37.03
C VAL A 393 -29.23 -4.88 36.76
N LEU A 394 -28.53 -5.75 37.48
CA LEU A 394 -28.74 -7.19 37.39
C LEU A 394 -30.13 -7.58 37.86
N PHE A 395 -30.58 -7.07 39.02
CA PHE A 395 -31.94 -7.36 39.51
C PHE A 395 -33.04 -6.87 38.57
N THR A 396 -32.91 -5.67 38.00
CA THR A 396 -33.88 -5.20 37.00
C THR A 396 -33.83 -6.07 35.74
N PHE A 397 -32.64 -6.46 35.29
CA PHE A 397 -32.49 -7.38 34.17
C PHE A 397 -33.16 -8.73 34.43
N PHE A 398 -32.94 -9.33 35.61
CA PHE A 398 -33.55 -10.60 36.02
C PHE A 398 -35.07 -10.49 36.16
N ARG A 399 -35.59 -9.41 36.74
CA ARG A 399 -37.05 -9.19 36.80
C ARG A 399 -37.65 -9.08 35.40
N CYS A 400 -36.99 -8.35 34.49
CA CYS A 400 -37.41 -8.25 33.10
C CYS A 400 -37.23 -9.56 32.32
N SER A 401 -36.24 -10.40 32.65
CA SER A 401 -36.06 -11.70 31.99
C SER A 401 -37.17 -12.66 32.40
N VAL A 402 -37.50 -12.72 33.69
CA VAL A 402 -38.60 -13.55 34.22
C VAL A 402 -39.94 -13.09 33.63
N ALA A 403 -40.23 -11.79 33.64
CA ALA A 403 -41.47 -11.26 33.03
C ALA A 403 -41.56 -11.55 31.53
N ARG A 404 -40.42 -11.57 30.80
CA ARG A 404 -40.39 -11.93 29.38
C ARG A 404 -40.65 -13.42 29.17
N LEU A 405 -40.06 -14.29 29.98
CA LEU A 405 -40.36 -15.73 29.91
C LEU A 405 -41.84 -16.00 30.16
N GLU A 406 -42.44 -15.32 31.13
CA GLU A 406 -43.87 -15.44 31.40
C GLU A 406 -44.73 -14.93 30.24
N LEU A 407 -44.37 -13.78 29.66
CA LEU A 407 -45.03 -13.30 28.44
C LEU A 407 -44.93 -14.31 27.30
N HIS A 408 -43.77 -14.94 27.11
CA HIS A 408 -43.58 -15.96 26.07
C HIS A 408 -44.44 -17.20 26.33
N ARG A 409 -44.53 -17.65 27.58
CA ARG A 409 -45.42 -18.75 28.00
C ARG A 409 -46.87 -18.43 27.64
N LEU A 410 -47.35 -17.25 28.03
CA LEU A 410 -48.71 -16.80 27.71
C LEU A 410 -48.95 -16.65 26.20
N LEU A 411 -47.95 -16.20 25.43
CA LEU A 411 -48.06 -16.09 23.98
C LEU A 411 -48.08 -17.45 23.28
N GLN A 412 -47.34 -18.45 23.76
CA GLN A 412 -47.43 -19.84 23.28
C GLN A 412 -48.82 -20.44 23.56
N GLU A 413 -49.39 -20.12 24.73
CA GLU A 413 -50.74 -20.56 25.08
C GLU A 413 -51.83 -19.85 24.29
N ARG A 414 -51.60 -18.61 23.82
CA ARG A 414 -52.61 -17.82 23.13
C ARG A 414 -52.53 -17.92 21.60
N ILE A 415 -51.32 -17.87 21.05
CA ILE A 415 -51.09 -17.76 19.61
C ILE A 415 -50.59 -19.09 19.08
N GLN A 416 -51.23 -19.58 18.02
CA GLN A 416 -50.87 -20.81 17.35
C GLN A 416 -50.29 -20.50 15.97
N LYS A 417 -49.18 -21.14 15.62
CA LYS A 417 -48.60 -21.08 14.27
C LYS A 417 -49.09 -22.30 13.49
N VAL A 418 -49.87 -22.05 12.44
CA VAL A 418 -50.55 -23.09 11.66
C VAL A 418 -50.02 -23.09 10.24
N PHE A 419 -49.78 -24.27 9.68
CA PHE A 419 -49.38 -24.45 8.28
C PHE A 419 -50.63 -24.55 7.39
N ASP A 420 -50.72 -23.70 6.38
CA ASP A 420 -51.73 -23.83 5.35
C ASP A 420 -51.19 -24.63 4.16
N SER A 421 -51.78 -25.81 3.93
CA SER A 421 -51.41 -26.71 2.84
C SER A 421 -51.67 -26.14 1.44
N HIS A 422 -52.66 -25.25 1.30
CA HIS A 422 -53.06 -24.71 0.00
C HIS A 422 -52.10 -23.60 -0.46
N THR A 423 -51.68 -22.74 0.46
CA THR A 423 -50.75 -21.64 0.18
C THR A 423 -49.29 -21.99 0.47
N GLN A 424 -49.00 -23.15 1.06
CA GLN A 424 -47.67 -23.59 1.50
C GLN A 424 -46.98 -22.56 2.42
N GLN A 425 -47.77 -21.87 3.25
CA GLN A 425 -47.31 -20.80 4.13
C GLN A 425 -47.84 -20.99 5.56
N TYR A 426 -47.07 -20.47 6.52
CA TYR A 426 -47.53 -20.41 7.92
C TYR A 426 -48.30 -19.13 8.19
N TYR A 427 -49.40 -19.23 8.93
CA TYR A 427 -50.11 -18.10 9.50
C TYR A 427 -50.21 -18.23 11.03
N TYR A 428 -50.50 -17.11 11.70
CA TYR A 428 -50.63 -17.03 13.14
C TYR A 428 -52.10 -16.83 13.49
N PHE A 429 -52.64 -17.70 14.35
CA PHE A 429 -54.01 -17.68 14.81
C PHE A 429 -54.06 -17.34 16.30
N ASP A 430 -54.85 -16.33 16.68
CA ASP A 430 -55.09 -15.98 18.08
C ASP A 430 -56.31 -16.75 18.60
N LYS A 431 -56.07 -17.70 19.51
CA LYS A 431 -57.10 -18.61 20.04
C LYS A 431 -58.16 -17.90 20.90
N LEU A 432 -57.85 -16.72 21.44
CA LEU A 432 -58.79 -15.96 22.27
C LEU A 432 -59.73 -15.08 21.44
N THR A 433 -59.22 -14.47 20.37
CA THR A 433 -59.99 -13.53 19.54
C THR A 433 -60.56 -14.17 18.28
N GLY A 434 -60.07 -15.36 17.90
CA GLY A 434 -60.45 -16.05 16.68
C GLY A 434 -59.89 -15.42 15.41
N GLN A 435 -58.99 -14.43 15.52
CA GLN A 435 -58.43 -13.74 14.36
C GLN A 435 -57.16 -14.43 13.83
N SER A 436 -56.99 -14.41 12.52
CA SER A 436 -55.79 -14.90 11.83
C SER A 436 -54.97 -13.76 11.23
N SER A 437 -53.65 -13.91 11.24
CA SER A 437 -52.69 -12.97 10.65
C SER A 437 -51.57 -13.73 9.95
N TRP A 438 -51.31 -13.37 8.70
CA TRP A 438 -50.15 -13.84 7.94
C TRP A 438 -48.83 -13.23 8.43
N LYS A 439 -48.90 -12.16 9.24
CA LYS A 439 -47.74 -11.50 9.83
C LYS A 439 -47.54 -11.97 11.27
N LYS A 440 -46.29 -12.33 11.58
CA LYS A 440 -45.87 -12.66 12.94
C LYS A 440 -46.19 -11.50 13.90
N PRO A 441 -46.88 -11.76 15.03
CA PRO A 441 -47.14 -10.76 16.05
C PRO A 441 -45.87 -10.06 16.53
N VAL A 442 -45.92 -8.73 16.61
CA VAL A 442 -44.77 -7.90 17.01
C VAL A 442 -44.29 -8.24 18.43
N THR A 443 -45.19 -8.71 19.29
CA THR A 443 -44.92 -9.15 20.67
C THR A 443 -43.95 -10.33 20.76
N LEU A 444 -43.91 -11.22 19.76
CA LEU A 444 -42.98 -12.36 19.73
C LEU A 444 -41.54 -11.95 19.39
N ARG A 445 -41.34 -10.79 18.75
CA ARG A 445 -40.03 -10.30 18.26
C ARG A 445 -39.19 -11.43 17.62
N SER A 446 -38.05 -11.76 18.22
CA SER A 446 -37.08 -12.76 17.74
C SER A 446 -37.46 -14.21 18.04
N TYR A 447 -38.43 -14.45 18.92
CA TYR A 447 -38.85 -15.81 19.31
C TYR A 447 -39.88 -16.36 18.34
N ASP A 448 -39.71 -17.57 17.85
CA ASP A 448 -40.66 -18.23 16.96
C ASP A 448 -41.47 -19.29 17.71
N LEU A 449 -42.70 -19.52 17.27
CA LEU A 449 -43.58 -20.54 17.84
C LEU A 449 -43.38 -21.84 17.07
N SER A 450 -43.39 -22.97 17.77
CA SER A 450 -43.40 -24.28 17.12
C SER A 450 -44.71 -24.45 16.34
N PRO A 451 -44.65 -24.89 15.07
CA PRO A 451 -45.86 -25.18 14.32
C PRO A 451 -46.62 -26.34 14.98
N SER A 452 -47.95 -26.25 14.98
CA SER A 452 -48.83 -27.36 15.39
C SER A 452 -49.09 -28.33 14.25
#